data_AF-A0A351FYT6-F1
#
_entry.id   AF-A0A351FYT6-F1
#
_cell.length_a   1.000
_cell.length_b   1.000
_cell.length_c   1.000
_cell.angle_alpha   90.00
_cell.angle_beta   90.00
_cell.angle_gamma   90.00
#
_symmetry.space_group_name_H-M   'P 1'
#
loop_
_entity.id
_entity.type
_entity.pdbx_description
1 polymer ?
#
loop_
_entity_poly.entity_id
_entity_poly.type
_entity_poly.pdbx_seq_one_letter_code
_entity_poly.pdbx_strand_id
1 'polypeptide(L)'
;ARMAVLHAQGRMRVGDRYRARSIIGSEFQCGIAAETTVGEKAAIVPTVSGRAWITGTHQWMLDPTDPWPEGYRIADTWPRPS
;
A
#
# COMPACT_ATOMS: atom_id res chain seq x y z
N ALA A 1 7.51 1.43 -3.76
CA ALA A 1 8.54 2.42 -4.15
C ALA A 1 9.87 2.26 -3.41
N ARG A 2 9.91 2.18 -2.06
CA ARG A 2 11.18 2.18 -1.30
C ARG A 2 12.21 1.12 -1.71
N MET A 3 11.79 -0.11 -2.01
CA MET A 3 12.72 -1.17 -2.46
C MET A 3 13.36 -0.86 -3.83
N ALA A 4 12.62 -0.23 -4.75
CA ALA A 4 13.18 0.18 -6.04
C ALA A 4 14.27 1.26 -5.87
N VAL A 5 14.06 2.21 -4.94
CA VAL A 5 15.08 3.21 -4.59
C VAL A 5 16.31 2.54 -3.95
N LEU A 6 16.11 1.62 -3.02
CA LEU A 6 17.21 0.88 -2.38
C LEU A 6 17.99 0.03 -3.39
N HIS A 7 17.31 -0.58 -4.35
CA HIS A 7 17.92 -1.33 -5.45
C HIS A 7 18.72 -0.44 -6.38
N ALA A 8 18.17 0.71 -6.82
CA ALA A 8 18.88 1.69 -7.61
C ALA A 8 20.12 2.27 -6.89
N GLN A 9 20.09 2.33 -5.55
CA GLN A 9 21.23 2.71 -4.71
C GLN A 9 22.23 1.56 -4.46
N GLY A 10 22.00 0.36 -4.99
CA GLY A 10 22.84 -0.82 -4.78
C GLY A 10 22.77 -1.41 -3.37
N ARG A 11 21.79 -1.00 -2.56
CA ARG A 11 21.62 -1.36 -1.15
C ARG A 11 20.68 -2.54 -0.92
N MET A 12 20.03 -3.01 -1.98
CA MET A 12 19.16 -4.18 -1.95
C MET A 12 19.22 -4.87 -3.31
N ARG A 13 19.25 -6.20 -3.35
CA ARG A 13 19.38 -7.03 -4.54
C ARG A 13 18.24 -8.06 -4.61
N VAL A 14 18.14 -8.73 -5.75
CA VAL A 14 17.26 -9.90 -5.89
C VAL A 14 17.60 -10.94 -4.82
N GLY A 15 16.58 -11.45 -4.13
CA GLY A 15 16.72 -12.38 -3.01
C GLY A 15 16.79 -11.72 -1.63
N ASP A 16 17.10 -10.42 -1.55
CA ASP A 16 17.15 -9.72 -0.27
C ASP A 16 15.76 -9.56 0.35
N ARG A 17 15.74 -9.56 1.68
CA ARG A 17 14.53 -9.35 2.49
C ARG A 17 14.60 -8.01 3.23
N TYR A 18 13.46 -7.35 3.31
CA TYR A 18 13.28 -6.06 3.97
C TYR A 18 12.08 -6.12 4.92
N ARG A 19 12.28 -5.77 6.19
CA ARG A 19 11.19 -5.70 7.18
C ARG A 19 10.68 -4.27 7.27
N ALA A 20 9.46 -4.04 6.78
CA ALA A 20 8.80 -2.74 6.88
C ALA A 20 7.96 -2.69 8.16
N ARG A 21 8.17 -1.66 9.00
CA ARG A 21 7.40 -1.44 10.21
C ARG A 21 6.54 -0.18 10.08
N SER A 22 5.28 -0.26 10.47
CA SER A 22 4.35 0.87 10.49
C SER A 22 4.46 1.67 11.79
N ILE A 23 3.83 2.85 11.84
CA ILE A 23 3.77 3.68 13.03
C ILE A 23 3.09 2.99 14.22
N ILE A 24 2.14 2.08 13.95
CA ILE A 24 1.42 1.30 14.97
C ILE A 24 2.10 -0.04 15.29
N GLY A 25 3.34 -0.25 14.82
CA GLY A 25 4.14 -1.42 15.14
C GLY A 25 3.80 -2.69 14.35
N SER A 26 2.86 -2.63 13.41
CA SER A 26 2.61 -3.74 12.47
C SER A 26 3.73 -3.88 11.45
N GLU A 27 3.85 -5.06 10.85
CA GLU A 27 4.98 -5.39 10.00
C GLU A 27 4.59 -6.09 8.70
N PHE A 28 5.34 -5.75 7.66
CA PHE A 28 5.38 -6.49 6.40
C PHE A 28 6.78 -7.06 6.16
N GLN A 29 6.83 -8.30 5.68
CA GLN A 29 8.03 -8.90 5.12
C GLN A 29 8.04 -8.65 3.61
N CYS A 30 9.01 -7.88 3.15
CA CYS A 30 9.14 -7.52 1.75
C CYS A 30 10.43 -8.09 1.16
N GLY A 31 10.51 -8.17 -0.16
CA GLY A 31 11.72 -8.58 -0.86
C GLY A 31 11.72 -8.19 -2.33
N ILE A 32 12.81 -8.52 -3.02
CA ILE A 32 12.92 -8.39 -4.48
C ILE A 32 13.00 -9.79 -5.08
N ALA A 33 11.97 -10.18 -5.83
CA ALA A 33 11.92 -11.50 -6.48
C ALA A 33 12.71 -11.53 -7.80
N ALA A 34 12.71 -10.42 -8.55
CA ALA A 34 13.42 -10.32 -9.82
C ALA A 34 13.68 -8.86 -10.20
N GLU A 35 14.61 -8.66 -11.12
CA GLU A 35 14.77 -7.42 -11.88
C GLU A 35 13.96 -7.52 -13.18
N THR A 36 13.46 -6.38 -13.66
CA THR A 36 12.68 -6.30 -14.90
C THR A 36 12.80 -4.90 -15.50
N THR A 37 12.10 -4.64 -16.59
CA THR A 37 11.98 -3.31 -17.20
C THR A 37 10.51 -2.93 -17.39
N VAL A 38 10.21 -1.64 -17.27
CA VAL A 38 8.91 -1.06 -17.62
C VAL A 38 9.18 -0.02 -18.71
N GLY A 39 8.90 -0.40 -19.96
CA GLY A 39 9.45 0.32 -21.12
C GLY A 39 10.98 0.29 -21.08
N GLU A 40 11.60 1.45 -21.19
CA GLU A 40 13.07 1.59 -21.14
C GLU A 40 13.62 1.76 -19.71
N LYS A 41 12.75 1.77 -18.69
CA LYS A 41 13.17 2.02 -17.30
C LYS A 41 13.45 0.71 -16.57
N ALA A 42 14.60 0.63 -15.90
CA ALA A 42 14.91 -0.46 -14.98
C ALA A 42 13.90 -0.48 -13.82
N ALA A 43 13.44 -1.68 -13.47
CA ALA A 43 12.41 -1.93 -12.48
C ALA A 43 12.70 -3.22 -11.71
N ILE A 44 11.91 -3.46 -10.67
CA ILE A 44 11.98 -4.66 -9.84
C ILE A 44 10.59 -5.30 -9.74
N VAL A 45 10.56 -6.60 -9.47
CA VAL A 45 9.37 -7.33 -9.05
C VAL A 45 9.42 -7.47 -7.51
N PRO A 46 8.71 -6.60 -6.76
CA PRO A 46 8.72 -6.67 -5.31
C PRO A 46 7.78 -7.77 -4.80
N THR A 47 8.14 -8.37 -3.67
CA THR A 47 7.21 -9.18 -2.86
C THR A 47 6.85 -8.43 -1.59
N VAL A 48 5.60 -8.58 -1.15
CA VAL A 48 5.10 -8.02 0.11
C VAL A 48 4.23 -9.09 0.76
N SER A 49 4.58 -9.49 1.97
CA SER A 49 3.87 -10.46 2.78
C SER A 49 3.49 -9.85 4.12
N GLY A 50 2.26 -10.09 4.52
CA GLY A 50 1.69 -9.63 5.78
C GLY A 50 0.57 -10.54 6.23
N ARG A 51 -0.09 -10.15 7.32
CA ARG A 51 -1.25 -10.85 7.84
C ARG A 51 -2.45 -9.91 7.84
N ALA A 52 -3.61 -10.48 7.55
CA ALA A 52 -4.89 -9.80 7.62
C ALA A 52 -5.84 -10.63 8.49
N TRP A 53 -6.83 -9.95 9.06
CA TRP A 53 -7.85 -10.55 9.92
C TRP A 53 -9.22 -10.09 9.47
N ILE A 54 -10.21 -10.98 9.56
CA ILE A 54 -11.61 -10.64 9.27
C ILE A 54 -12.09 -9.70 10.37
N THR A 55 -12.56 -8.51 10.00
CA THR A 55 -13.12 -7.52 10.93
C THR A 55 -14.65 -7.58 11.00
N GLY A 56 -15.30 -8.23 10.02
CA GLY A 56 -16.75 -8.42 9.95
C GLY A 56 -17.25 -8.54 8.52
N THR A 57 -18.54 -8.82 8.35
CA THR A 57 -19.23 -8.83 7.06
C THR A 57 -20.30 -7.74 7.08
N HIS A 58 -20.33 -6.90 6.04
CA HIS A 58 -21.18 -5.72 5.98
C HIS A 58 -22.02 -5.72 4.70
N GLN A 59 -23.29 -5.33 4.82
CA GLN A 59 -24.17 -5.03 3.70
C GLN A 59 -24.48 -3.54 3.72
N TRP A 60 -24.03 -2.84 2.67
CA TRP A 60 -24.22 -1.40 2.51
C TRP A 60 -25.49 -1.18 1.68
N MET A 61 -26.38 -0.33 2.16
CA MET A 61 -27.64 0.01 1.50
C MET A 61 -27.73 1.51 1.33
N LEU A 62 -28.34 1.94 0.22
CA LEU A 62 -28.55 3.34 -0.09
C LEU A 62 -30.02 3.53 -0.49
N ASP A 63 -30.73 4.39 0.23
CA ASP A 63 -32.11 4.75 -0.10
C ASP A 63 -32.11 5.79 -1.24
N PRO A 64 -32.99 5.67 -2.25
CA PRO A 64 -33.11 6.67 -3.32
C PRO A 64 -33.45 8.09 -2.85
N THR A 65 -33.98 8.23 -1.63
CA THR A 65 -34.34 9.51 -1.01
C THR A 65 -33.28 10.04 -0.05
N ASP A 66 -32.15 9.33 0.09
CA ASP A 66 -31.05 9.79 0.94
C ASP A 66 -30.52 11.15 0.43
N PRO A 67 -30.51 12.19 1.27
CA PRO A 67 -30.02 13.52 0.89
C PRO A 67 -28.49 13.59 0.67
N TRP A 68 -27.73 12.57 1.09
CA TRP A 68 -26.28 12.46 0.87
C TRP A 68 -25.88 11.09 0.32
N PRO A 69 -26.33 10.76 -0.91
CA PRO A 69 -26.13 9.42 -1.46
C PRO A 69 -24.67 9.07 -1.76
N GLU A 70 -23.82 10.09 -1.88
CA GLU A 70 -22.37 9.96 -2.07
C GLU A 70 -21.57 10.23 -0.78
N GLY A 71 -22.27 10.44 0.34
CA GLY A 71 -21.70 10.90 1.60
C GLY A 71 -21.25 12.37 1.57
N TYR A 72 -20.39 12.74 2.50
CA TYR A 72 -19.82 14.08 2.63
C TYR A 72 -18.43 14.02 3.27
N ARG A 73 -17.66 15.12 3.15
CA ARG A 73 -16.35 15.27 3.78
C ARG A 73 -16.30 16.58 4.56
N ILE A 74 -15.76 16.53 5.78
CA ILE A 74 -15.57 17.69 6.65
C ILE A 74 -14.10 17.78 7.06
N ALA A 75 -13.57 19.00 7.16
CA ALA A 75 -12.13 19.25 7.18
C ALA A 75 -11.41 18.79 8.47
N ASP A 76 -12.15 18.61 9.57
CA ASP A 76 -11.65 18.14 10.86
C ASP A 76 -11.34 16.64 10.88
N THR A 77 -12.12 15.84 10.16
CA THR A 77 -11.97 14.37 10.05
C THR A 77 -11.41 13.91 8.71
N TRP A 78 -11.42 14.80 7.70
CA TRP A 78 -10.85 14.56 6.37
C TRP A 78 -10.02 15.78 5.91
N PRO A 79 -8.71 15.81 6.16
CA PRO A 79 -7.85 16.94 5.82
C PRO A 79 -7.89 17.27 4.32
N ARG A 80 -7.86 18.56 3.97
CA ARG A 80 -7.74 19.01 2.58
C ARG A 80 -6.36 18.60 2.02
N PRO A 81 -6.28 18.10 0.77
CA PRO A 81 -4.98 17.83 0.16
C PRO A 81 -4.17 19.13 0.06
N SER A 82 -2.87 19.01 0.36
CA SER A 82 -1.86 20.07 0.23
C SER A 82 -1.47 20.29 -1.23
#